data_AF-A0A7K7VF13-F1
#
_entry.id   AF-A0A7K7VF13-F1
#
_cell.length_a   1.000
_cell.length_b   1.000
_cell.length_c   1.000
_cell.angle_alpha   90.00
_cell.angle_beta   90.00
_cell.angle_gamma   90.00
#
_symmetry.space_group_name_H-M   'P 1'
#
loop_
_entity.id
_entity.type
_entity.pdbx_description
1 polymer ?
#
loop_
_entity_poly.entity_id
_entity_poly.type
_entity_poly.pdbx_seq_one_letter_code
_entity_poly.pdbx_strand_id
1 'polypeptide(L)' 'LFVLLDEGYYQGGKFQFEIEVPDAYNMVPPKVKCMTRIWHPNITETGEICL' A
#
# COMPACT_ATOMS: atom_id res chain seq x y z
N LEU A 1 2.81 -3.46 -7.73
CA LEU A 1 4.00 -3.86 -6.94
C LEU A 1 3.59 -4.88 -5.89
N PHE A 2 4.42 -5.87 -5.58
CA PHE A 2 4.19 -6.79 -4.44
C PHE A 2 5.23 -6.58 -3.37
N VAL A 3 4.80 -6.60 -2.11
CA VAL A 3 5.66 -6.62 -0.92
C VAL A 3 5.48 -7.96 -0.22
N LEU A 4 6.60 -8.60 0.08
CA LEU A 4 6.68 -9.83 0.87
C LEU A 4 7.33 -9.49 2.20
N LEU A 5 6.69 -9.83 3.31
CA LEU A 5 7.21 -9.55 4.64
C LEU A 5 7.84 -10.83 5.21
N ASP A 6 9.06 -10.71 5.73
CA ASP A 6 9.85 -11.81 6.29
C ASP A 6 9.88 -11.82 7.82
N GLU A 7 9.35 -10.77 8.47
CA GLU A 7 9.23 -10.63 9.92
C GLU A 7 7.99 -9.83 10.36
N GLY A 8 7.73 -9.79 11.67
CA GLY A 8 6.63 -9.02 12.28
C GLY A 8 5.24 -9.67 12.18
N TYR A 9 4.19 -8.90 12.50
CA TYR A 9 2.81 -9.41 12.58
C TYR A 9 2.26 -9.99 11.27
N TYR A 10 2.81 -9.58 10.14
CA TYR A 10 2.38 -10.00 8.81
C TYR A 10 3.43 -10.85 8.08
N GLN A 11 4.37 -11.44 8.82
CA GLN A 11 5.38 -12.35 8.28
C GLN A 11 4.76 -13.43 7.38
N GLY A 12 5.38 -13.66 6.22
CA GLY A 12 4.90 -14.55 5.17
C GLY A 12 3.77 -13.98 4.32
N GLY A 13 3.24 -12.81 4.66
CA GLY A 13 2.20 -12.12 3.92
C GLY A 13 2.70 -11.54 2.59
N LYS A 14 1.83 -11.57 1.57
CA LYS A 14 2.04 -10.95 0.26
C LYS A 14 1.01 -9.86 0.03
N PHE A 15 1.45 -8.62 -0.07
CA PHE A 15 0.59 -7.44 -0.21
C PHE A 15 0.81 -6.80 -1.58
N GLN A 16 -0.28 -6.62 -2.32
CA GLN A 16 -0.27 -5.97 -3.62
C GLN A 16 -0.57 -4.49 -3.47
N PHE A 17 0.26 -3.64 -4.06
CA PHE A 17 0.06 -2.20 -4.13
C PHE A 17 -0.06 -1.75 -5.58
N GLU A 18 -1.03 -0.89 -5.83
CA GLU A 18 -1.17 -0.12 -7.05
C GLU A 18 -0.62 1.28 -6.83
N ILE A 19 0.13 1.78 -7.81
CA ILE A 19 0.78 3.10 -7.75
C ILE A 19 0.36 3.85 -9.01
N GLU A 20 -0.29 4.99 -8.83
CA GLU A 20 -0.65 5.92 -9.89
C GLU A 20 0.24 7.15 -9.75
N VAL A 21 1.07 7.40 -10.77
CA VAL A 21 1.94 8.57 -10.82
C VAL A 21 1.22 9.65 -11.62
N PRO A 22 0.85 10.79 -11.01
CA PRO A 22 0.16 11.85 -11.72
C PRO A 22 1.12 12.59 -12.67
N ASP A 23 0.60 13.25 -13.71
CA ASP A 23 1.42 14.06 -14.64
C ASP A 23 2.22 15.16 -13.92
N ALA A 24 1.68 15.69 -12.82
CA ALA A 24 2.32 16.70 -11.97
C ALA A 24 3.23 16.11 -10.88
N TYR A 25 3.76 14.90 -11.10
CA TYR A 25 4.69 14.26 -10.19
C TYR A 25 5.90 15.17 -9.90
N ASN A 26 6.44 15.06 -8.68
CA ASN A 26 7.36 16.01 -8.00
C ASN A 26 6.71 17.26 -7.39
N MET A 27 5.51 17.67 -7.83
CA MET A 27 4.68 18.67 -7.12
C MET A 27 3.55 18.00 -6.34
N VAL A 28 3.01 16.90 -6.87
CA VAL A 28 2.00 16.05 -6.23
C VAL A 28 2.59 14.65 -6.03
N PRO A 29 2.45 14.04 -4.84
CA PRO A 29 2.95 12.69 -4.61
C PRO A 29 2.16 11.64 -5.42
N PRO A 30 2.73 10.44 -5.65
CA PRO A 30 2.00 9.33 -6.23
C PRO A 30 0.84 8.92 -5.33
N LYS A 31 -0.25 8.47 -5.93
CA LYS A 31 -1.32 7.81 -5.18
C LYS A 31 -0.97 6.34 -5.04
N VAL A 32 -1.04 5.84 -3.82
CA VAL A 32 -0.75 4.43 -3.51
C VAL A 32 -1.99 3.81 -2.89
N LYS A 33 -2.40 2.65 -3.40
CA LYS A 33 -3.53 1.88 -2.89
C LYS A 33 -3.11 0.44 -2.62
N CYS A 34 -3.46 -0.08 -1.45
CA CYS A 34 -3.32 -1.50 -1.14
C CYS A 34 -4.48 -2.28 -1.76
N MET A 35 -4.19 -3.25 -2.61
CA MET A 35 -5.18 -4.12 -3.25
C MET A 35 -5.46 -5.39 -2.44
N THR A 36 -4.64 -5.67 -1.44
CA THR A 36 -4.80 -6.81 -0.54
C THR A 36 -5.57 -6.38 0.70
N ARG A 37 -6.75 -6.98 0.94
CA ARG A 37 -7.51 -6.73 2.17
C ARG A 37 -6.66 -7.15 3.38
N ILE A 38 -6.41 -6.19 4.28
CA ILE A 38 -5.57 -6.35 5.46
C ILE A 38 -6.22 -5.60 6.61
N TRP A 39 -6.09 -6.13 7.82
CA TRP A 39 -6.41 -5.37 9.03
C TRP A 39 -5.13 -4.69 9.49
N HIS A 40 -5.00 -3.37 9.31
CA HIS A 40 -3.82 -2.58 9.67
C HIS A 40 -4.25 -1.16 10.09
N PRO A 41 -3.65 -0.55 11.13
CA PRO A 41 -4.09 0.76 11.63
C PRO A 41 -4.00 1.89 10.58
N ASN A 42 -3.05 1.79 9.65
CA ASN A 42 -2.85 2.79 8.59
C ASN A 42 -3.42 2.39 7.22
N ILE A 43 -4.05 1.21 7.09
CA ILE A 43 -4.64 0.78 5.81
C ILE A 43 -6.11 0.46 6.06
N THR A 44 -6.99 1.20 5.39
CA THR A 44 -8.44 0.97 5.49
C THR A 44 -8.82 -0.36 4.85
N GLU A 45 -10.02 -0.87 5.13
CA GLU A 45 -10.51 -2.11 4.48
C GLU A 45 -10.62 -1.99 2.95
N THR A 46 -10.81 -0.76 2.46
CA THR A 46 -10.87 -0.38 1.05
C THR A 46 -9.50 -0.12 0.43
N GLY A 47 -8.42 -0.18 1.22
CA GLY A 47 -7.03 -0.13 0.75
C GLY A 47 -6.42 1.27 0.69
N GLU A 48 -7.10 2.31 1.17
CA GLU A 48 -6.49 3.62 1.31
C GLU A 48 -5.42 3.59 2.42
N ILE A 49 -4.30 4.27 2.17
CA ILE A 49 -3.15 4.30 3.07
C ILE A 49 -3.08 5.70 3.69
N CYS A 50 -2.99 5.76 5.01
CA CYS A 50 -2.76 7.00 5.77
C CYS A 50 -1.30 7.01 6.26
N LEU A 51 -0.42 7.66 5.48
CA LEU A 51 1.02 7.74 5.70
C LEU A 51 1.51 9.19 5.66
#